data_AF-A0A7R9Y7N8-F1
#
_entry.id   AF-A0A7R9Y7N8-F1
#
_cell.length_a   1.000
_cell.length_b   1.000
_cell.length_c   1.000
_cell.angle_alpha   90.00
_cell.angle_beta   90.00
_cell.angle_gamma   90.00
#
_symmetry.space_group_name_H-M   'P 1'
#
loop_
_entity.id
_entity.type
_entity.pdbx_description
1 polymer ?
#
loop_
_entity_poly.entity_id
_entity_poly.type
_entity_poly.pdbx_seq_one_letter_code
_entity_poly.pdbx_strand_id
1 'polypeptide(L)'
;MRPRRTDARRAVATGVLAATAVPHGWPSWARRIPGAGVILPRASSQPCSQDRVSAVRAALRVRKCSDVAMGQAMAVGTWALAAFMLLWIIVLPGSLWGGAASLRALGQEPLAVSEANLLHLVTKFAPHADVRLLHHAASALWAALVPLQLSRSLRVAYPAAHRWSGRVMALLAMPIMVGFVLIMRRGLTYDATFGGKVPVVFQVALYFVGVAFSAAAALTASHARARRIHKHRAWARRYVALGGWVAAQRVLVLLSVPVVSALSGGVLSAEHGKLIFEYCGLAGIALCLWAAEAANAEDARAAATSSSTV
;
A
#
# COMPACT_ATOMS: atom_id res chain seq x y z
N MET A 1 -38.92 32.57 32.80
CA MET A 1 -39.58 32.26 31.51
C MET A 1 -38.51 31.89 30.50
N ARG A 2 -38.48 30.63 30.04
CA ARG A 2 -37.54 30.09 29.03
C ARG A 2 -38.29 29.89 27.71
N PRO A 3 -37.76 30.31 26.55
CA PRO A 3 -38.37 29.95 25.28
C PRO A 3 -37.95 28.54 24.82
N ARG A 4 -38.94 27.84 24.26
CA ARG A 4 -38.94 26.42 23.84
C ARG A 4 -38.00 26.16 22.67
N ARG A 5 -37.29 25.03 22.75
CA ARG A 5 -36.66 24.33 21.61
C ARG A 5 -37.75 23.81 20.69
N THR A 6 -37.68 24.12 19.40
CA THR A 6 -38.47 23.47 18.36
C THR A 6 -37.69 22.28 17.79
N ASP A 7 -38.28 21.10 17.94
CA ASP A 7 -37.87 19.85 17.32
C ASP A 7 -38.14 19.87 15.82
N ALA A 8 -37.10 19.63 15.01
CA ALA A 8 -37.23 19.28 13.60
C ALA A 8 -36.49 17.97 13.35
N ARG A 9 -37.17 16.85 13.63
CA ARG A 9 -36.82 15.51 13.13
C ARG A 9 -37.97 15.05 12.24
N ARG A 10 -37.70 14.78 10.96
CA ARG A 10 -38.13 13.60 10.16
C ARG A 10 -38.14 13.91 8.66
N ALA A 11 -37.27 13.22 7.92
CA ALA A 11 -37.44 12.71 6.55
C ALA A 11 -36.15 11.91 6.24
N VAL A 12 -35.96 10.70 6.77
CA VAL A 12 -36.29 9.40 6.13
C VAL A 12 -36.48 9.50 4.61
N ALA A 13 -35.41 9.21 3.87
CA ALA A 13 -35.47 8.70 2.51
C ALA A 13 -34.53 7.48 2.44
N THR A 14 -35.13 6.31 2.61
CA THR A 14 -34.54 4.99 2.38
C THR A 14 -34.49 4.72 0.87
N GLY A 15 -33.29 4.78 0.29
CA GLY A 15 -33.00 4.25 -1.04
C GLY A 15 -32.40 2.86 -0.94
N VAL A 16 -33.22 1.84 -1.19
CA VAL A 16 -32.85 0.43 -1.34
C VAL A 16 -32.74 0.14 -2.84
N LEU A 17 -31.57 -0.28 -3.33
CA LEU A 17 -31.27 -0.92 -4.63
C LEU A 17 -29.80 -1.38 -4.53
N ALA A 18 -29.34 -2.58 -4.86
CA ALA A 18 -29.95 -3.84 -5.27
C ALA A 18 -28.97 -4.94 -4.82
N ALA A 19 -29.48 -5.99 -4.17
CA ALA A 19 -28.70 -7.17 -3.86
C ALA A 19 -28.55 -8.01 -5.14
N THR A 20 -27.31 -8.29 -5.53
CA THR A 20 -26.98 -9.23 -6.60
C THR A 20 -27.52 -10.62 -6.24
N ALA A 21 -28.40 -11.13 -7.08
CA ALA A 21 -28.93 -12.48 -7.01
C ALA A 21 -27.78 -13.51 -7.12
N VAL A 22 -27.75 -14.46 -6.19
CA VAL A 22 -26.95 -15.69 -6.28
C VAL A 22 -27.72 -16.65 -7.20
N PRO A 23 -27.10 -17.23 -8.23
CA PRO A 23 -27.80 -18.19 -9.08
C PRO A 23 -28.13 -19.47 -8.28
N HIS A 24 -29.42 -19.72 -8.12
CA HIS A 24 -29.96 -21.00 -7.69
C HIS A 24 -29.76 -22.04 -8.80
N GLY A 25 -28.85 -22.98 -8.57
CA GLY A 25 -28.57 -24.06 -9.51
C GLY A 25 -27.68 -25.14 -8.90
N TRP A 26 -28.08 -25.68 -7.74
CA TRP A 26 -27.49 -26.92 -7.21
C TRP A 26 -28.46 -28.07 -7.49
N PRO A 27 -28.01 -29.14 -8.17
CA PRO A 27 -28.90 -30.23 -8.57
C PRO A 27 -29.29 -31.11 -7.37
N SER A 28 -30.54 -31.54 -7.37
CA SER A 28 -31.24 -32.25 -6.28
C SER A 28 -30.83 -33.72 -6.07
N TRP A 29 -29.88 -34.26 -6.85
CA TRP A 29 -29.41 -35.64 -6.71
C TRP A 29 -28.40 -35.86 -5.58
N ALA A 30 -27.89 -34.81 -4.93
CA ALA A 30 -26.94 -34.94 -3.82
C ALA A 30 -27.58 -35.37 -2.46
N ARG A 31 -28.87 -35.71 -2.43
CA ARG A 31 -29.58 -36.21 -1.24
C ARG A 31 -30.13 -37.62 -1.49
N ARG A 32 -29.25 -38.62 -1.41
CA ARG A 32 -29.49 -39.98 -0.86
C ARG A 32 -28.38 -40.92 -1.32
N ILE A 33 -27.45 -41.24 -0.42
CA ILE A 33 -26.74 -42.53 -0.46
C ILE A 33 -27.27 -43.33 0.74
N PRO A 34 -28.21 -44.26 0.54
CA PRO A 34 -28.58 -45.23 1.56
C PRO A 34 -27.57 -46.38 1.53
N GLY A 35 -26.99 -46.72 2.69
CA GLY A 35 -26.42 -48.05 2.91
C GLY A 35 -25.03 -48.32 2.36
N ALA A 36 -24.01 -47.59 2.83
CA ALA A 36 -22.68 -48.17 2.93
C ALA A 36 -22.47 -48.56 4.41
N GLY A 37 -22.57 -49.85 4.70
CA GLY A 37 -22.16 -50.41 5.98
C GLY A 37 -20.67 -50.17 6.18
N VAL A 38 -20.32 -49.05 6.81
CA VAL A 38 -18.96 -48.80 7.27
C VAL A 38 -18.72 -49.74 8.44
N ILE A 39 -18.03 -50.84 8.15
CA ILE A 39 -17.37 -51.65 9.17
C ILE A 39 -16.39 -50.71 9.87
N LEU A 40 -16.76 -50.22 11.04
CA LEU A 40 -15.87 -49.43 11.89
C LEU A 40 -14.71 -50.35 12.29
N PRO A 41 -13.46 -50.04 11.91
CA PRO A 41 -12.32 -50.82 12.38
C PRO A 41 -12.29 -50.77 13.91
N ARG A 42 -12.19 -51.96 14.49
CA ARG A 42 -12.04 -52.21 15.93
C ARG A 42 -10.93 -51.31 16.46
N ALA A 43 -11.23 -50.53 17.49
CA ALA A 43 -10.35 -49.54 18.10
C ALA A 43 -8.97 -50.14 18.42
N SER A 44 -8.01 -49.96 17.52
CA SER A 44 -6.60 -50.08 17.82
C SER A 44 -6.28 -49.00 18.84
N SER A 45 -5.69 -49.41 19.96
CA SER A 45 -5.12 -48.60 21.04
C SER A 45 -4.93 -47.12 20.66
N GLN A 46 -5.80 -46.25 21.17
CA GLN A 46 -5.64 -44.81 20.99
C GLN A 46 -4.22 -44.40 21.40
N PRO A 47 -3.48 -43.67 20.56
CA PRO A 47 -2.23 -43.03 20.98
C PRO A 47 -2.50 -42.20 22.23
N CYS A 48 -1.59 -42.31 23.21
CA CYS A 48 -1.63 -41.63 24.49
C CYS A 48 -2.01 -40.15 24.27
N SER A 49 -2.91 -39.62 25.11
CA SER A 49 -3.38 -38.23 25.03
C SER A 49 -2.24 -37.19 24.96
N GLN A 50 -1.05 -37.53 25.46
CA GLN A 50 0.18 -36.75 25.35
C GLN A 50 0.65 -36.50 23.91
N ASP A 51 0.49 -37.45 22.98
CA ASP A 51 0.96 -37.30 21.60
C ASP A 51 0.12 -36.30 20.81
N ARG A 52 -1.18 -36.21 21.10
CA ARG A 52 -2.04 -35.16 20.50
C ARG A 52 -1.70 -33.78 21.05
N VAL A 53 -1.43 -33.68 22.34
CA VAL A 53 -1.07 -32.40 22.98
C VAL A 53 0.29 -31.91 22.49
N SER A 54 1.27 -32.80 22.30
CA SER A 54 2.59 -32.44 21.77
C SER A 54 2.50 -31.99 20.32
N ALA A 55 1.75 -32.68 19.47
CA ALA A 55 1.51 -32.30 18.07
C ALA A 55 0.81 -30.94 17.94
N VAL A 56 -0.24 -30.68 18.74
CA VAL A 56 -0.93 -29.38 18.77
C VAL A 56 0.01 -28.26 19.22
N ARG A 57 0.82 -28.48 20.28
CA ARG A 57 1.81 -27.49 20.73
C ARG A 57 2.91 -27.22 19.69
N ALA A 58 3.34 -28.24 18.96
CA ALA A 58 4.31 -28.09 17.88
C ALA A 58 3.73 -27.26 16.73
N ALA A 59 2.51 -27.57 16.28
CA ALA A 59 1.81 -26.82 15.24
C ALA A 59 1.57 -25.35 15.63
N LEU A 60 1.19 -25.08 16.89
CA LEU A 60 1.03 -23.73 17.41
C LEU A 60 2.35 -22.94 17.47
N ARG A 61 3.47 -23.61 17.80
CA ARG A 61 4.81 -22.98 17.78
C ARG A 61 5.24 -22.59 16.38
N VAL A 62 5.06 -23.48 15.39
CA VAL A 62 5.39 -23.18 13.99
C VAL A 62 4.62 -21.96 13.49
N ARG A 63 3.30 -21.88 13.76
CA ARG A 63 2.49 -20.70 13.41
C ARG A 63 2.97 -19.42 14.08
N LYS A 64 3.28 -19.48 15.37
CA LYS A 64 3.75 -18.29 16.10
C LYS A 64 5.07 -17.76 15.52
N CYS A 65 5.97 -18.63 15.08
CA CYS A 65 7.21 -18.21 14.40
C CYS A 65 6.94 -17.59 13.02
N SER A 66 6.02 -18.14 12.21
CA SER A 66 5.70 -17.56 10.91
C SER A 66 5.05 -16.17 11.02
N ASP A 67 4.18 -15.97 12.01
CA ASP A 67 3.48 -14.70 12.21
C ASP A 67 4.45 -13.58 12.63
N VAL A 68 5.42 -13.92 13.49
CA VAL A 68 6.46 -12.98 13.92
C VAL A 68 7.38 -12.62 12.76
N ALA A 69 7.81 -13.61 11.97
CA ALA A 69 8.68 -13.39 10.83
C ALA A 69 8.01 -12.52 9.74
N MET A 70 6.74 -12.78 9.42
CA MET A 70 5.97 -11.98 8.45
C MET A 70 5.80 -10.54 8.92
N GLY A 71 5.41 -10.34 10.19
CA GLY A 71 5.25 -9.01 10.76
C GLY A 71 6.55 -8.21 10.76
N GLN A 72 7.69 -8.86 11.04
CA GLN A 72 9.01 -8.24 10.96
C GLN A 72 9.41 -7.92 9.51
N ALA A 73 9.21 -8.84 8.57
CA ALA A 73 9.53 -8.64 7.16
C ALA A 73 8.75 -7.45 6.58
N MET A 74 7.46 -7.33 6.89
CA MET A 74 6.65 -6.19 6.46
C MET A 74 7.11 -4.87 7.08
N ALA A 75 7.48 -4.89 8.36
CA ALA A 75 8.01 -3.71 9.03
C ALA A 75 9.33 -3.26 8.38
N VAL A 76 10.28 -4.18 8.21
CA VAL A 76 11.57 -3.91 7.56
C VAL A 76 11.38 -3.42 6.14
N GLY A 77 10.55 -4.10 5.33
CA GLY A 77 10.26 -3.70 3.96
C GLY A 77 9.64 -2.30 3.89
N THR A 78 8.70 -1.98 4.77
CA THR A 78 8.09 -0.63 4.78
C THR A 78 9.09 0.45 5.20
N TRP A 79 9.95 0.16 6.18
CA TRP A 79 11.01 1.07 6.59
C TRP A 79 12.03 1.30 5.48
N ALA A 80 12.45 0.22 4.81
CA ALA A 80 13.36 0.29 3.66
C ALA A 80 12.78 1.13 2.53
N LEU A 81 11.49 0.93 2.18
CA LEU A 81 10.80 1.72 1.17
C LEU A 81 10.66 3.20 1.57
N ALA A 82 10.35 3.48 2.84
CA ALA A 82 10.26 4.85 3.35
C ALA A 82 11.61 5.57 3.32
N ALA A 83 12.68 4.90 3.79
CA ALA A 83 14.05 5.41 3.76
C ALA A 83 14.53 5.62 2.32
N PHE A 84 14.27 4.66 1.44
CA PHE A 84 14.55 4.78 0.01
C PHE A 84 13.83 5.99 -0.60
N MET A 85 12.56 6.23 -0.27
CA MET A 85 11.85 7.40 -0.80
C MET A 85 12.37 8.73 -0.27
N LEU A 86 12.75 8.79 1.01
CA LEU A 86 13.43 9.97 1.54
C LEU A 86 14.72 10.24 0.80
N LEU A 87 15.54 9.21 0.61
CA LEU A 87 16.77 9.30 -0.16
C LEU A 87 16.46 9.70 -1.62
N TRP A 88 15.39 9.15 -2.21
CA TRP A 88 14.93 9.47 -3.56
C TRP A 88 14.58 10.95 -3.75
N ILE A 89 13.86 11.52 -2.78
CA ILE A 89 13.36 12.90 -2.83
C ILE A 89 14.41 13.92 -2.38
N ILE A 90 15.38 13.53 -1.54
CA ILE A 90 16.35 14.47 -0.96
C ILE A 90 17.70 14.41 -1.67
N VAL A 91 18.19 13.22 -2.04
CA VAL A 91 19.59 13.01 -2.43
C VAL A 91 19.73 12.53 -3.89
N LEU A 92 18.94 11.53 -4.26
CA LEU A 92 18.98 10.91 -5.57
C LEU A 92 18.35 11.82 -6.65
N PRO A 93 18.40 11.43 -7.93
CA PRO A 93 18.10 12.35 -9.03
C PRO A 93 16.66 12.93 -8.97
N GLY A 94 15.72 12.37 -8.21
CA GLY A 94 14.41 13.01 -7.99
C GLY A 94 14.42 14.25 -7.09
N SER A 95 15.59 14.80 -6.72
CA SER A 95 15.71 15.62 -5.53
C SER A 95 15.43 17.11 -5.66
N LEU A 96 14.87 17.65 -4.57
CA LEU A 96 14.74 19.09 -4.30
C LEU A 96 16.07 19.86 -4.32
N TRP A 97 17.23 19.17 -4.21
CA TRP A 97 18.51 19.83 -3.88
C TRP A 97 19.70 19.56 -4.79
N GLY A 98 19.74 18.54 -5.66
CA GLY A 98 21.02 18.24 -6.33
C GLY A 98 21.02 17.31 -7.53
N GLY A 99 19.87 16.93 -8.10
CA GLY A 99 19.84 15.81 -9.03
C GLY A 99 20.72 15.91 -10.29
N ALA A 100 21.17 17.11 -10.69
CA ALA A 100 22.16 17.27 -11.76
C ALA A 100 23.63 17.07 -11.30
N ALA A 101 23.97 17.46 -10.07
CA ALA A 101 25.31 17.34 -9.52
C ALA A 101 25.62 15.90 -9.07
N SER A 102 24.63 15.20 -8.50
CA SER A 102 24.77 13.81 -8.03
C SER A 102 25.00 12.82 -9.17
N LEU A 103 24.45 13.06 -10.37
CA LEU A 103 24.68 12.21 -11.54
C LEU A 103 26.08 12.39 -12.13
N ARG A 104 26.59 13.63 -12.17
CA ARG A 104 27.96 13.94 -12.62
C ARG A 104 29.04 13.40 -11.67
N ALA A 105 28.77 13.39 -10.36
CA ALA A 105 29.72 12.90 -9.36
C ALA A 105 29.89 11.36 -9.35
N LEU A 106 28.95 10.60 -9.92
CA LEU A 106 28.97 9.13 -9.92
C LEU A 106 29.77 8.52 -11.10
N GLY A 107 30.37 9.33 -11.98
CA GLY A 107 31.22 8.86 -13.07
C GLY A 107 30.55 7.87 -14.03
N GLN A 108 29.21 7.85 -14.06
CA GLN A 108 28.45 7.00 -14.96
C GLN A 108 28.48 7.66 -16.35
N GLU A 109 29.30 7.12 -17.26
CA GLU A 109 29.07 7.28 -18.70
C GLU A 109 27.61 6.86 -18.96
N PRO A 110 26.78 7.74 -19.50
CA PRO A 110 25.34 7.51 -19.55
C PRO A 110 25.06 6.25 -20.38
N LEU A 111 24.40 5.27 -19.74
CA LEU A 111 23.45 4.39 -20.44
C LEU A 111 22.76 5.22 -21.51
N ALA A 112 22.69 4.74 -22.75
CA ALA A 112 22.29 5.47 -23.97
C ALA A 112 20.87 6.12 -23.98
N VAL A 113 20.30 6.41 -22.82
CA VAL A 113 19.36 7.48 -22.57
C VAL A 113 20.14 8.80 -22.59
N SER A 114 19.89 9.69 -23.56
CA SER A 114 20.62 10.97 -23.65
C SER A 114 20.67 11.67 -22.29
N GLU A 115 21.82 12.24 -21.93
CA GLU A 115 22.03 12.98 -20.66
C GLU A 115 20.90 14.00 -20.40
N ALA A 116 20.34 14.56 -21.47
CA ALA A 116 19.19 15.47 -21.45
C ALA A 116 17.91 14.83 -20.88
N ASN A 117 17.61 13.56 -21.16
CA ASN A 117 16.39 12.88 -20.68
C ASN A 117 16.49 12.53 -19.19
N LEU A 118 17.66 12.11 -18.72
CA LEU A 118 17.90 11.89 -17.30
C LEU A 118 17.87 13.22 -16.54
N LEU A 119 18.56 14.25 -17.02
CA LEU A 119 18.53 15.57 -16.41
C LEU A 119 17.11 16.16 -16.39
N HIS A 120 16.32 15.94 -17.43
CA HIS A 120 14.94 16.41 -17.48
C HIS A 120 14.01 15.65 -16.52
N LEU A 121 14.17 14.33 -16.34
CA LEU A 121 13.41 13.55 -15.35
C LEU A 121 13.54 14.11 -13.93
N VAL A 122 14.72 14.65 -13.67
CA VAL A 122 15.26 15.07 -12.39
C VAL A 122 14.93 16.53 -12.10
N THR A 123 15.08 17.39 -13.10
CA THR A 123 14.92 18.84 -12.97
C THR A 123 13.55 19.34 -13.41
N LYS A 124 12.65 18.51 -13.97
CA LYS A 124 11.35 18.96 -14.49
C LYS A 124 10.48 19.72 -13.49
N PHE A 125 10.71 19.55 -12.19
CA PHE A 125 9.96 20.25 -11.14
C PHE A 125 10.66 21.51 -10.63
N ALA A 126 11.91 21.78 -11.04
CA ALA A 126 12.68 22.95 -10.63
C ALA A 126 11.92 24.28 -10.85
N PRO A 127 11.27 24.54 -12.01
CA PRO A 127 10.53 25.78 -12.22
C PRO A 127 9.18 25.82 -11.49
N HIS A 128 8.74 24.72 -10.86
CA HIS A 128 7.42 24.58 -10.24
C HIS A 128 7.55 24.50 -8.72
N ALA A 129 7.78 25.65 -8.08
CA ALA A 129 7.94 25.75 -6.63
C ALA A 129 6.73 25.17 -5.85
N ASP A 130 5.52 25.36 -6.37
CA ASP A 130 4.29 24.81 -5.82
C ASP A 130 4.24 23.27 -5.87
N VAL A 131 4.66 22.65 -6.97
CA VAL A 131 4.76 21.18 -7.07
C VAL A 131 5.85 20.63 -6.14
N ARG A 132 7.00 21.31 -6.05
CA ARG A 132 8.08 20.94 -5.11
C ARG A 132 7.60 20.99 -3.65
N LEU A 133 6.86 22.02 -3.28
CA LEU A 133 6.34 22.16 -1.92
C LEU A 133 5.18 21.20 -1.63
N LEU A 134 4.13 21.26 -2.45
CA LEU A 134 2.87 20.58 -2.18
C LEU A 134 2.98 19.07 -2.43
N HIS A 135 3.74 18.63 -3.43
CA HIS A 135 3.92 17.20 -3.70
C HIS A 135 5.18 16.64 -3.06
N HIS A 136 6.37 17.12 -3.44
CA HIS A 136 7.62 16.47 -3.05
C HIS A 136 7.94 16.63 -1.56
N ALA A 137 7.98 17.87 -1.05
CA ALA A 137 8.29 18.11 0.35
C ALA A 137 7.24 17.48 1.29
N ALA A 138 5.95 17.60 0.94
CA ALA A 138 4.88 16.96 1.68
C ALA A 138 4.99 15.41 1.66
N SER A 139 5.34 14.82 0.52
CA SER A 139 5.54 13.37 0.39
C SER A 139 6.77 12.88 1.15
N ALA A 140 7.86 13.65 1.16
CA ALA A 140 9.05 13.34 1.95
C ALA A 140 8.71 13.34 3.44
N LEU A 141 8.06 14.40 3.93
CA LEU A 141 7.63 14.45 5.33
C LEU A 141 6.65 13.31 5.66
N TRP A 142 5.70 13.01 4.77
CA TRP A 142 4.79 11.87 4.93
C TRP A 142 5.54 10.55 5.05
N ALA A 143 6.53 10.30 4.18
CA ALA A 143 7.34 9.09 4.19
C ALA A 143 8.17 8.97 5.47
N ALA A 144 8.74 10.06 5.97
CA ALA A 144 9.47 10.08 7.24
C ALA A 144 8.59 9.69 8.45
N LEU A 145 7.29 9.94 8.39
CA LEU A 145 6.35 9.62 9.47
C LEU A 145 5.84 8.16 9.42
N VAL A 146 6.01 7.45 8.30
CA VAL A 146 5.54 6.06 8.13
C VAL A 146 6.13 5.11 9.19
N PRO A 147 7.45 5.08 9.44
CA PRO A 147 8.03 4.23 10.49
C PRO A 147 7.41 4.45 11.87
N LEU A 148 7.13 5.71 12.22
CA LEU A 148 6.51 6.09 13.49
C LEU A 148 5.04 5.65 13.60
N GLN A 149 4.31 5.56 12.48
CA GLN A 149 2.94 5.08 12.48
C GLN A 149 2.82 3.56 12.60
N LEU A 150 3.73 2.81 11.95
CA LEU A 150 3.64 1.36 11.89
C LEU A 150 4.36 0.64 13.04
N SER A 151 5.32 1.30 13.68
CA SER A 151 6.08 0.70 14.79
C SER A 151 5.22 0.54 16.05
N ARG A 152 5.02 -0.72 16.47
CA ARG A 152 4.38 -1.04 17.75
C ARG A 152 5.18 -0.47 18.92
N SER A 153 6.50 -0.61 18.90
CA SER A 153 7.38 -0.18 19.99
C SER A 153 7.31 1.34 20.18
N LEU A 154 7.39 2.12 19.09
CA LEU A 154 7.30 3.58 19.16
C LEU A 154 5.92 4.04 19.62
N ARG A 155 4.84 3.36 19.21
CA ARG A 155 3.49 3.69 19.67
C ARG A 155 3.30 3.49 21.16
N VAL A 156 3.92 2.45 21.75
CA VAL A 156 3.84 2.17 23.19
C VAL A 156 4.74 3.12 23.97
N ALA A 157 5.97 3.34 23.51
CA ALA A 157 6.94 4.21 24.18
C ALA A 157 6.58 5.71 24.08
N TYR A 158 6.08 6.15 22.93
CA TYR A 158 5.82 7.57 22.63
C TYR A 158 4.40 7.80 22.09
N PRO A 159 3.35 7.57 22.89
CA PRO A 159 1.96 7.61 22.42
C PRO A 159 1.52 9.01 21.98
N ALA A 160 2.06 10.07 22.59
CA ALA A 160 1.80 11.45 22.16
C ALA A 160 2.41 11.74 20.79
N ALA A 161 3.66 11.33 20.56
CA ALA A 161 4.34 11.47 19.28
C ALA A 161 3.59 10.72 18.17
N HIS A 162 3.18 9.47 18.42
CA HIS A 162 2.37 8.69 17.47
C HIS A 162 1.06 9.40 17.08
N ARG A 163 0.33 9.95 18.06
CA ARG A 163 -0.93 10.68 17.79
C ARG A 163 -0.72 11.95 16.98
N TRP A 164 0.26 12.77 17.34
CA TRP A 164 0.52 14.02 16.62
C TRP A 164 1.05 13.78 15.21
N SER A 165 2.03 12.89 15.06
CA SER A 165 2.54 12.50 13.75
C SER A 165 1.46 11.88 12.86
N GLY A 166 0.57 11.04 13.42
CA GLY A 166 -0.55 10.49 12.65
C GLY A 166 -1.53 11.56 12.13
N ARG A 167 -1.76 12.63 12.91
CA ARG A 167 -2.57 13.79 12.45
C ARG A 167 -1.86 14.55 11.34
N VAL A 168 -0.58 14.86 11.53
CA VAL A 168 0.24 15.54 10.51
C VAL A 168 0.25 14.72 9.22
N MET A 169 0.54 13.42 9.31
CA MET A 169 0.56 12.51 8.17
C MET A 169 -0.78 12.42 7.44
N ALA A 170 -1.91 12.45 8.16
CA ALA A 170 -3.23 12.50 7.53
C ALA A 170 -3.50 13.85 6.84
N LEU A 171 -3.08 14.97 7.44
CA LEU A 171 -3.22 16.31 6.85
C LEU A 171 -2.36 16.48 5.60
N LEU A 172 -1.18 15.86 5.55
CA LEU A 172 -0.29 15.88 4.38
C LEU A 172 -0.90 15.23 3.13
N ALA A 173 -1.95 14.40 3.27
CA ALA A 173 -2.62 13.84 2.10
C ALA A 173 -3.15 14.93 1.14
N MET A 174 -3.68 16.02 1.69
CA MET A 174 -4.23 17.13 0.90
C MET A 174 -3.19 17.82 0.01
N PRO A 175 -2.10 18.41 0.55
CA PRO A 175 -1.09 19.03 -0.29
C PRO A 175 -0.49 18.04 -1.29
N ILE A 176 -0.23 16.78 -0.91
CA ILE A 176 0.29 15.77 -1.84
C ILE A 176 -0.64 15.61 -3.04
N MET A 177 -1.97 15.54 -2.81
CA MET A 177 -2.94 15.38 -3.89
C MET A 177 -3.15 16.65 -4.71
N VAL A 178 -3.13 17.83 -4.10
CA VAL A 178 -3.13 19.10 -4.84
C VAL A 178 -1.90 19.18 -5.74
N GLY A 179 -0.72 18.84 -5.22
CA GLY A 179 0.51 18.76 -5.99
C GLY A 179 0.44 17.72 -7.12
N PHE A 180 -0.17 16.56 -6.88
CA PHE A 180 -0.42 15.55 -7.91
C PHE A 180 -1.33 16.09 -9.04
N VAL A 181 -2.41 16.77 -8.71
CA VAL A 181 -3.30 17.41 -9.71
C VAL A 181 -2.55 18.46 -10.52
N LEU A 182 -1.68 19.25 -9.89
CA LEU A 182 -0.82 20.22 -10.61
C LEU A 182 0.15 19.52 -11.57
N ILE A 183 0.74 18.40 -11.16
CA ILE A 183 1.60 17.57 -12.02
C ILE A 183 0.82 17.12 -13.26
N MET A 184 -0.38 16.56 -13.07
CA MET A 184 -1.22 16.07 -14.16
C MET A 184 -1.66 17.21 -15.09
N ARG A 185 -2.16 18.31 -14.55
CA ARG A 185 -2.66 19.46 -15.34
C ARG A 185 -1.58 20.11 -16.19
N ARG A 186 -0.34 20.16 -15.68
CA ARG A 186 0.80 20.77 -16.38
C ARG A 186 1.56 19.79 -17.28
N GLY A 187 1.08 18.55 -17.41
CA GLY A 187 1.77 17.53 -18.20
C GLY A 187 3.15 17.16 -17.65
N LEU A 188 3.43 17.38 -16.37
CA LEU A 188 4.72 17.06 -15.73
C LEU A 188 4.86 15.55 -15.43
N THR A 189 4.09 14.72 -16.12
CA THR A 189 4.08 13.26 -16.01
C THR A 189 5.34 12.67 -16.63
N TYR A 190 5.43 11.35 -16.67
CA TYR A 190 6.55 10.64 -17.30
C TYR A 190 6.65 10.94 -18.81
N ASP A 191 5.52 11.25 -19.44
CA ASP A 191 5.35 11.59 -20.86
C ASP A 191 6.17 12.76 -21.34
N ALA A 192 6.16 13.85 -20.56
CA ALA A 192 6.96 15.02 -20.89
C ALA A 192 8.46 14.71 -20.86
N THR A 193 8.87 13.66 -20.14
CA THR A 193 10.28 13.28 -20.03
C THR A 193 10.77 12.40 -21.17
N PHE A 194 9.95 11.49 -21.68
CA PHE A 194 10.36 10.50 -22.68
C PHE A 194 9.62 10.61 -24.03
N GLY A 195 8.76 11.62 -24.18
CA GLY A 195 7.94 11.88 -25.37
C GLY A 195 6.78 10.90 -25.52
N GLY A 196 5.63 11.33 -26.03
CA GLY A 196 4.43 10.49 -26.22
C GLY A 196 3.53 10.37 -24.98
N LYS A 197 2.31 9.84 -25.14
CA LYS A 197 1.29 9.81 -24.07
C LYS A 197 1.38 8.54 -23.21
N VAL A 198 1.23 8.64 -21.88
CA VAL A 198 1.06 7.49 -20.98
C VAL A 198 -0.20 6.75 -21.47
N PRO A 199 -0.19 5.41 -21.56
CA PRO A 199 -1.39 4.64 -21.81
C PRO A 199 -2.54 5.02 -20.85
N VAL A 200 -3.75 5.14 -21.40
CA VAL A 200 -4.92 5.62 -20.66
C VAL A 200 -5.17 4.79 -19.38
N VAL A 201 -4.87 3.49 -19.44
CA VAL A 201 -5.03 2.55 -18.31
C VAL A 201 -4.21 3.00 -17.10
N PHE A 202 -2.91 3.31 -17.27
CA PHE A 202 -2.08 3.75 -16.16
C PHE A 202 -2.52 5.10 -15.61
N GLN A 203 -2.94 6.04 -16.46
CA GLN A 203 -3.46 7.33 -16.00
C GLN A 203 -4.71 7.16 -15.13
N VAL A 204 -5.66 6.33 -15.56
CA VAL A 204 -6.87 6.00 -14.78
C VAL A 204 -6.49 5.36 -13.45
N ALA A 205 -5.53 4.43 -13.45
CA ALA A 205 -5.02 3.82 -12.22
C ALA A 205 -4.44 4.86 -11.25
N LEU A 206 -3.67 5.84 -11.75
CA LEU A 206 -3.11 6.91 -10.91
C LEU A 206 -4.20 7.79 -10.27
N TYR A 207 -5.23 8.18 -11.03
CA TYR A 207 -6.36 8.93 -10.49
C TYR A 207 -7.11 8.13 -9.43
N PHE A 208 -7.38 6.85 -9.70
CA PHE A 208 -8.03 5.97 -8.74
C PHE A 208 -7.22 5.84 -7.45
N VAL A 209 -5.90 5.62 -7.55
CA VAL A 209 -5.00 5.54 -6.40
C VAL A 209 -4.98 6.85 -5.62
N GLY A 210 -4.97 8.01 -6.28
CA GLY A 210 -5.01 9.32 -5.59
C GLY A 210 -6.32 9.53 -4.79
N VAL A 211 -7.46 9.17 -5.37
CA VAL A 211 -8.76 9.21 -4.67
C VAL A 211 -8.76 8.21 -3.51
N ALA A 212 -8.33 6.97 -3.74
CA ALA A 212 -8.26 5.93 -2.72
C ALA A 212 -7.32 6.32 -1.57
N PHE A 213 -6.16 6.93 -1.87
CA PHE A 213 -5.20 7.42 -0.89
C PHE A 213 -5.83 8.48 0.03
N SER A 214 -6.53 9.44 -0.56
CA SER A 214 -7.26 10.49 0.17
C SER A 214 -8.36 9.91 1.06
N ALA A 215 -9.16 8.99 0.51
CA ALA A 215 -10.22 8.31 1.24
C ALA A 215 -9.65 7.48 2.41
N ALA A 216 -8.55 6.76 2.17
CA ALA A 216 -7.89 5.97 3.21
C ALA A 216 -7.34 6.85 4.35
N ALA A 217 -6.78 8.03 4.03
CA ALA A 217 -6.36 9.01 5.04
C ALA A 217 -7.54 9.46 5.92
N ALA A 218 -8.66 9.84 5.28
CA ALA A 218 -9.86 10.29 5.96
C ALA A 218 -10.48 9.19 6.84
N LEU A 219 -10.57 7.96 6.34
CA LEU A 219 -11.10 6.81 7.07
C LEU A 219 -10.20 6.41 8.24
N THR A 220 -8.87 6.47 8.05
CA THR A 220 -7.89 6.25 9.12
C THR A 220 -8.10 7.23 10.26
N ALA A 221 -8.24 8.53 9.95
CA ALA A 221 -8.48 9.58 10.95
C ALA A 221 -9.87 9.46 11.60
N SER A 222 -10.90 9.16 10.81
CA SER A 222 -12.28 8.99 11.29
C SER A 222 -12.39 7.83 12.29
N HIS A 223 -11.83 6.67 11.96
CA HIS A 223 -11.83 5.52 12.85
C HIS A 223 -10.99 5.72 14.11
N ALA A 224 -9.88 6.48 14.02
CA ALA A 224 -9.11 6.87 15.20
C ALA A 224 -9.97 7.73 16.16
N ARG A 225 -10.67 8.75 15.63
CA ARG A 225 -11.57 9.62 16.42
C ARG A 225 -12.71 8.84 17.06
N ALA A 226 -13.32 7.92 16.30
CA ALA A 226 -14.39 7.06 16.78
C ALA A 226 -13.92 5.92 17.71
N ARG A 227 -12.62 5.89 18.08
CA ARG A 227 -12.00 4.84 18.91
C ARG A 227 -12.17 3.41 18.37
N ARG A 228 -12.39 3.26 17.05
CA ARG A 228 -12.52 1.96 16.36
C ARG A 228 -11.14 1.45 15.96
N ILE A 229 -10.33 1.08 16.96
CA ILE A 229 -8.89 0.82 16.78
C ILE A 229 -8.59 -0.26 15.74
N HIS A 230 -9.39 -1.34 15.70
CA HIS A 230 -9.24 -2.39 14.68
C HIS A 230 -9.39 -1.83 13.25
N LYS A 231 -10.46 -1.09 12.99
CA LYS A 231 -10.70 -0.46 11.67
C LYS A 231 -9.66 0.59 11.34
N HIS A 232 -9.24 1.39 12.33
CA HIS A 232 -8.18 2.37 12.18
C HIS A 232 -6.88 1.72 11.69
N ARG A 233 -6.43 0.62 12.31
CA ARG A 233 -5.21 -0.09 11.90
C ARG A 233 -5.31 -0.60 10.46
N ALA A 234 -6.44 -1.20 10.10
CA ALA A 234 -6.64 -1.73 8.76
C ALA A 234 -6.57 -0.64 7.68
N TRP A 235 -7.23 0.50 7.91
CA TRP A 235 -7.17 1.63 7.00
C TRP A 235 -5.81 2.34 7.00
N ALA A 236 -5.10 2.38 8.12
CA ALA A 236 -3.75 2.93 8.18
C ALA A 236 -2.78 2.15 7.28
N ARG A 237 -2.87 0.80 7.25
CA ARG A 237 -2.06 -0.02 6.34
C ARG A 237 -2.37 0.25 4.88
N ARG A 238 -3.65 0.34 4.52
CA ARG A 238 -4.08 0.72 3.16
C ARG A 238 -3.57 2.09 2.76
N TYR A 239 -3.65 3.06 3.67
CA TYR A 239 -3.14 4.41 3.46
C TYR A 239 -1.64 4.41 3.17
N VAL A 240 -0.86 3.67 3.98
CA VAL A 240 0.59 3.53 3.74
C VAL A 240 0.87 2.79 2.44
N ALA A 241 0.15 1.72 2.11
CA ALA A 241 0.32 0.99 0.85
C ALA A 241 0.05 1.87 -0.38
N LEU A 242 -1.03 2.65 -0.35
CA LEU A 242 -1.43 3.57 -1.42
C LEU A 242 -0.49 4.77 -1.59
N GLY A 243 0.33 5.12 -0.58
CA GLY A 243 1.43 6.08 -0.75
C GLY A 243 2.76 5.43 -1.08
N GLY A 244 3.01 4.24 -0.53
CA GLY A 244 4.28 3.50 -0.62
C GLY A 244 4.54 2.83 -1.96
N TRP A 245 3.51 2.60 -2.79
CA TRP A 245 3.68 1.95 -4.10
C TRP A 245 4.66 2.68 -5.01
N VAL A 246 4.81 4.00 -4.90
CA VAL A 246 5.78 4.76 -5.72
C VAL A 246 7.20 4.34 -5.38
N ALA A 247 7.49 4.06 -4.10
CA ALA A 247 8.77 3.49 -3.66
C ALA A 247 9.01 2.14 -4.31
N ALA A 248 8.02 1.25 -4.23
CA ALA A 248 8.08 -0.08 -4.81
C ALA A 248 8.27 -0.01 -6.33
N GLN A 249 7.52 0.86 -7.02
CA GLN A 249 7.67 1.12 -8.45
C GLN A 249 9.11 1.48 -8.80
N ARG A 250 9.74 2.41 -8.06
CA ARG A 250 11.11 2.84 -8.36
C ARG A 250 12.13 1.71 -8.20
N VAL A 251 11.99 0.89 -7.14
CA VAL A 251 12.81 -0.31 -6.98
C VAL A 251 12.59 -1.27 -8.15
N LEU A 252 11.34 -1.53 -8.53
CA LEU A 252 11.03 -2.40 -9.66
C LEU A 252 11.63 -1.86 -10.97
N VAL A 253 11.54 -0.56 -11.24
CA VAL A 253 12.15 0.07 -12.43
C VAL A 253 13.67 -0.13 -12.43
N LEU A 254 14.35 0.13 -11.30
CA LEU A 254 15.80 -0.06 -11.17
C LEU A 254 16.22 -1.51 -11.46
N LEU A 255 15.39 -2.49 -11.08
CA LEU A 255 15.64 -3.91 -11.33
C LEU A 255 15.29 -4.31 -12.78
N SER A 256 14.23 -3.74 -13.37
CA SER A 256 13.74 -4.13 -14.69
C SER A 256 14.55 -3.54 -15.85
N VAL A 257 15.07 -2.31 -15.72
CA VAL A 257 15.86 -1.65 -16.77
C VAL A 257 17.06 -2.49 -17.26
N PRO A 258 17.96 -3.00 -16.40
CA PRO A 258 19.10 -3.80 -16.88
C PRO A 258 18.67 -5.11 -17.54
N VAL A 259 17.61 -5.75 -17.03
CA VAL A 259 17.07 -7.00 -17.60
C VAL A 259 16.51 -6.75 -19.00
N VAL A 260 15.66 -5.74 -19.17
CA VAL A 260 15.08 -5.43 -20.49
C VAL A 260 16.16 -4.94 -21.46
N SER A 261 17.15 -4.18 -20.99
CA SER A 261 18.30 -3.77 -21.80
C SER A 261 19.06 -4.99 -22.34
N ALA A 262 19.38 -5.96 -21.48
CA ALA A 262 20.07 -7.18 -21.88
C ALA A 262 19.25 -8.01 -22.91
N LEU A 263 17.94 -8.14 -22.69
CA LEU A 263 17.04 -8.85 -23.61
C LEU A 263 16.85 -8.13 -24.96
N SER A 264 17.05 -6.82 -24.99
CA SER A 264 16.90 -5.98 -26.20
C SER A 264 18.22 -5.73 -26.93
N GLY A 265 19.27 -6.51 -26.63
CA GLY A 265 20.60 -6.33 -27.24
C GLY A 265 21.28 -5.00 -26.88
N GLY A 266 20.96 -4.44 -25.71
CA GLY A 266 21.52 -3.18 -25.21
C GLY A 266 20.80 -1.91 -25.67
N VAL A 267 19.75 -2.02 -26.49
CA VAL A 267 19.01 -0.87 -27.03
C VAL A 267 17.68 -0.69 -26.29
N LEU A 268 17.55 0.39 -25.52
CA LEU A 268 16.29 0.79 -24.89
C LEU A 268 15.64 1.93 -25.67
N SER A 269 14.52 1.63 -26.33
CA SER A 269 13.67 2.64 -26.95
C SER A 269 12.89 3.44 -25.90
N ALA A 270 12.38 4.61 -26.27
CA ALA A 270 11.46 5.37 -25.41
C ALA A 270 10.18 4.59 -25.07
N GLU A 271 9.75 3.68 -25.95
CA GLU A 271 8.62 2.80 -25.72
C GLU A 271 8.92 1.77 -24.61
N HIS A 272 10.12 1.17 -24.61
CA HIS A 272 10.54 0.27 -23.52
C HIS A 272 10.51 0.99 -22.16
N GLY A 273 11.02 2.23 -22.09
CA GLY A 273 11.00 3.03 -20.86
C GLY A 273 9.58 3.23 -20.31
N LYS A 274 8.61 3.54 -21.18
CA LYS A 274 7.19 3.70 -20.81
C LYS A 274 6.58 2.42 -20.27
N LEU A 275 6.74 1.32 -20.99
CA LEU A 275 6.18 0.03 -20.59
C LEU A 275 6.78 -0.42 -19.26
N ILE A 276 8.10 -0.29 -19.08
CA ILE A 276 8.76 -0.58 -17.79
C ILE A 276 8.13 0.28 -16.69
N PHE A 277 8.05 1.60 -16.89
CA PHE A 277 7.50 2.50 -15.88
C PHE A 277 6.05 2.16 -15.49
N GLU A 278 5.21 1.88 -16.48
CA GLU A 278 3.80 1.50 -16.29
C GLU A 278 3.66 0.16 -15.56
N TYR A 279 4.27 -0.92 -16.07
CA TYR A 279 4.14 -2.24 -15.47
C TYR A 279 4.72 -2.29 -14.07
N CYS A 280 5.88 -1.66 -13.84
CA CYS A 280 6.42 -1.51 -12.49
C CYS A 280 5.49 -0.69 -11.59
N GLY A 281 4.77 0.29 -12.14
CA GLY A 281 3.80 1.10 -11.39
C GLY A 281 2.60 0.26 -10.94
N LEU A 282 1.97 -0.45 -11.88
CA LEU A 282 0.85 -1.35 -11.60
C LEU A 282 1.25 -2.48 -10.65
N ALA A 283 2.42 -3.10 -10.88
CA ALA A 283 2.96 -4.13 -9.99
C ALA A 283 3.25 -3.58 -8.60
N GLY A 284 3.81 -2.37 -8.48
CA GLY A 284 4.04 -1.71 -7.20
C GLY A 284 2.74 -1.47 -6.42
N ILE A 285 1.68 -0.99 -7.10
CA ILE A 285 0.36 -0.78 -6.49
C ILE A 285 -0.20 -2.12 -5.99
N ALA A 286 -0.21 -3.14 -6.85
CA ALA A 286 -0.73 -4.46 -6.52
C ALA A 286 0.02 -5.09 -5.34
N LEU A 287 1.36 -5.05 -5.36
CA LEU A 287 2.22 -5.61 -4.32
C LEU A 287 1.97 -4.95 -2.97
N CYS A 288 1.94 -3.61 -2.92
CA CYS A 288 1.72 -2.87 -1.67
C CYS A 288 0.32 -3.12 -1.10
N LEU A 289 -0.72 -3.11 -1.94
CA LEU A 289 -2.09 -3.39 -1.51
C LEU A 289 -2.27 -4.84 -1.04
N TRP A 290 -1.71 -5.80 -1.78
CA TRP A 290 -1.72 -7.21 -1.39
C TRP A 290 -1.08 -7.41 -0.01
N ALA A 291 0.09 -6.81 0.22
CA ALA A 291 0.76 -6.87 1.51
C ALA A 291 -0.09 -6.27 2.64
N ALA A 292 -0.74 -5.13 2.41
CA ALA A 292 -1.63 -4.50 3.39
C ALA A 292 -2.85 -5.38 3.72
N GLU A 293 -3.48 -6.01 2.72
CA GLU A 293 -4.63 -6.89 2.93
C GLU A 293 -4.24 -8.22 3.58
N ALA A 294 -3.08 -8.79 3.23
CA ALA A 294 -2.55 -9.97 3.90
C ALA A 294 -2.40 -9.74 5.41
N ALA A 295 -1.79 -8.62 5.81
CA ALA A 295 -1.68 -8.24 7.21
C ALA A 295 -3.03 -7.99 7.90
N ASN A 296 -4.02 -7.45 7.17
CA ASN A 296 -5.37 -7.29 7.70
C ASN A 296 -6.06 -8.63 7.94
N ALA A 297 -5.88 -9.58 7.03
CA ALA A 297 -6.45 -10.92 7.14
C ALA A 297 -5.82 -11.73 8.28
N GLU A 298 -4.52 -11.55 8.54
CA GLU A 298 -3.83 -12.16 9.69
C GLU A 298 -4.38 -11.64 11.02
N ASP A 299 -4.52 -10.31 11.18
CA ASP A 299 -5.12 -9.72 12.37
C ASP A 299 -6.54 -10.24 12.63
N ALA A 300 -7.35 -10.35 11.57
CA ALA A 300 -8.73 -10.83 11.67
C ALA A 300 -8.79 -12.31 12.11
N ARG A 301 -7.89 -13.15 11.58
CA ARG A 301 -7.77 -14.55 11.99
C ARG A 301 -7.33 -14.69 13.43
N ALA A 302 -6.34 -13.91 13.87
CA ALA A 302 -5.88 -13.90 15.26
C ALA A 302 -7.00 -13.50 16.24
N ALA A 303 -7.81 -12.49 15.88
CA ALA A 303 -8.96 -12.08 16.69
C ALA A 303 -10.00 -13.21 16.83
N ALA A 304 -10.35 -13.89 15.74
CA ALA A 304 -11.31 -14.99 15.76
C ALA A 304 -10.85 -16.17 16.63
N THR A 305 -9.56 -16.50 16.61
CA THR A 305 -9.02 -17.57 17.47
C THR A 305 -9.04 -17.24 18.96
N SER A 306 -8.91 -15.96 19.32
CA SER A 306 -8.96 -15.53 20.73
C SER A 306 -10.38 -15.56 21.32
N SER A 307 -11.41 -15.43 20.49
CA SER A 307 -12.81 -15.50 20.94
C SER A 307 -13.32 -16.92 21.15
N SER A 308 -12.71 -17.94 20.53
CA SER A 308 -13.13 -19.34 20.70
C SER A 308 -12.57 -20.01 21.96
N THR A 309 -11.61 -19.37 22.64
CA THR A 309 -10.95 -19.90 23.84
C THR A 309 -11.54 -19.39 25.15
N VAL A 310 -12.58 -18.56 25.08
CA VAL A 310 -13.32 -17.99 26.22
C VAL A 310 -14.69 -18.63 26.26
#